data_AF-A0A8S9JXL4-F1
#
_entry.id   AF-A0A8S9JXL4-F1
#
_cell.length_a   1.000
_cell.length_b   1.000
_cell.length_c   1.000
_cell.angle_alpha   90.00
_cell.angle_beta   90.00
_cell.angle_gamma   90.00
#
_symmetry.space_group_name_H-M   'P 1'
#
loop_
_entity.id
_entity.type
_entity.pdbx_description
1 polymer ?
#
loop_
_entity_poly.entity_id
_entity_poly.type
_entity_poly.pdbx_seq_one_letter_code
_entity_poly.pdbx_strand_id
1 'polypeptide(L)'
;MTLPDLPDDVLVLQKLDLTQAFPPPWERIPENSQIIFDCAHFGNVHAIFLSGLIEYYFVKPRVTGINNLKMAADAGHCEAMYLYGMALIYENQLTEGSNYIKKLWRERGFQVVRQCQENCSRVVLDMSVREYRVYEKLFAEIDVSNECVVGELDEVCDGCFIYKEIFRFIDYMQF
;
A
#
# COMPACT_ATOMS: atom_id res chain seq x y z
N MET A 1 -30.59 20.40 3.15
CA MET A 1 -30.12 19.79 4.41
C MET A 1 -28.66 20.11 4.50
N THR A 2 -28.30 21.16 5.25
CA THR A 2 -26.90 21.55 5.46
C THR A 2 -26.31 20.59 6.49
N LEU A 3 -25.13 20.02 6.20
CA LEU A 3 -24.37 19.24 7.18
C LEU A 3 -24.15 20.12 8.43
N PRO A 4 -24.28 19.57 9.65
CA PRO A 4 -23.97 20.33 10.85
C PRO A 4 -22.50 20.77 10.81
N ASP A 5 -22.25 22.04 11.17
CA ASP A 5 -20.88 22.55 11.31
C ASP A 5 -20.13 21.71 12.36
N LEU A 6 -19.00 21.17 11.95
CA LEU A 6 -18.12 20.42 12.85
C LEU A 6 -17.37 21.40 13.76
N PRO A 7 -17.07 21.03 15.02
CA PRO A 7 -16.20 21.81 15.89
C PRO A 7 -14.84 22.14 15.25
N ASP A 8 -14.25 23.30 15.56
CA ASP A 8 -13.01 23.78 14.95
C ASP A 8 -11.82 22.82 15.15
N ASP A 9 -11.74 22.19 16.31
CA ASP A 9 -10.73 21.18 16.65
C ASP A 9 -10.84 19.92 15.77
N VAL A 10 -12.06 19.50 15.42
CA VAL A 10 -12.31 18.39 14.50
C VAL A 10 -11.80 18.72 13.09
N LEU A 11 -12.07 19.94 12.62
CA LEU A 11 -11.64 20.38 11.29
C LEU A 11 -10.12 20.46 11.18
N VAL A 12 -9.44 20.90 12.26
CA VAL A 12 -7.99 20.94 12.35
C VAL A 12 -7.40 19.54 12.21
N LEU A 13 -7.88 18.57 12.99
CA LEU A 13 -7.36 17.20 12.97
C LEU A 13 -7.63 16.50 11.62
N GLN A 14 -8.81 16.72 11.05
CA GLN A 14 -9.15 16.18 9.73
C GLN A 14 -8.22 16.67 8.61
N LYS A 15 -7.73 17.92 8.70
CA LYS A 15 -6.92 18.58 7.66
C LYS A 15 -5.43 18.68 7.98
N LEU A 16 -5.00 18.20 9.15
CA LEU A 16 -3.61 18.32 9.57
C LEU A 16 -2.68 17.61 8.58
N ASP A 17 -1.68 18.34 8.07
CA ASP A 17 -0.64 17.76 7.24
C ASP A 17 0.40 17.05 8.12
N LEU A 18 0.44 15.73 7.99
CA LEU A 18 1.31 14.85 8.75
C LEU A 18 2.58 14.46 7.98
N THR A 19 2.71 14.83 6.71
CA THR A 19 3.77 14.33 5.81
C THR A 19 5.18 14.73 6.24
N GLN A 20 5.35 15.91 6.81
CA GLN A 20 6.65 16.38 7.30
C GLN A 20 7.01 15.76 8.66
N ALA A 21 6.00 15.51 9.51
CA ALA A 21 6.21 14.95 10.84
C ALA A 21 6.51 13.44 10.79
N PHE A 22 5.90 12.74 9.83
CA PHE A 22 6.03 11.31 9.64
C PHE A 22 6.39 11.01 8.18
N PRO A 23 7.63 11.31 7.72
CA PRO A 23 8.04 11.04 6.35
C PRO A 23 8.43 9.56 6.15
N PRO A 24 8.40 9.07 4.89
CA PRO A 24 8.95 7.76 4.57
C PRO A 24 10.48 7.74 4.81
N PRO A 25 11.09 6.54 4.94
CA PRO A 25 10.48 5.23 4.73
C PRO A 25 9.68 4.76 5.95
N TRP A 26 8.59 4.03 5.70
CA TRP A 26 7.52 3.85 6.68
C TRP A 26 7.87 2.94 7.87
N GLU A 27 8.98 2.21 7.81
CA GLU A 27 9.43 1.40 8.96
C GLU A 27 9.85 2.22 10.19
N ARG A 28 9.89 3.55 10.07
CA ARG A 28 10.32 4.47 11.14
C ARG A 28 9.15 5.14 11.86
N ILE A 29 7.91 4.83 11.50
CA ILE A 29 6.74 5.49 12.07
C ILE A 29 6.60 5.10 13.55
N PRO A 30 6.43 6.07 14.47
CA PRO A 30 6.25 5.76 15.89
C PRO A 30 4.91 5.07 16.15
N GLU A 31 4.96 3.85 16.68
CA GLU A 31 3.80 3.00 16.93
C GLU A 31 2.79 3.61 17.92
N ASN A 32 3.26 4.42 18.88
CA ASN A 32 2.45 4.99 19.97
C ASN A 32 2.06 6.47 19.73
N SER A 33 1.83 6.86 18.47
CA SER A 33 1.54 8.24 18.10
C SER A 33 0.05 8.58 18.22
N GLN A 34 -0.36 9.13 19.37
CA GLN A 34 -1.78 9.50 19.61
C GLN A 34 -2.32 10.45 18.54
N ILE A 35 -1.51 11.40 18.05
CA ILE A 35 -1.92 12.35 17.01
C ILE A 35 -2.29 11.67 15.69
N ILE A 36 -1.65 10.55 15.34
CA ILE A 36 -2.01 9.75 14.15
C ILE A 36 -3.41 9.16 14.34
N PHE A 37 -3.66 8.53 15.48
CA PHE A 37 -4.96 7.91 15.77
C PHE A 37 -6.09 8.93 15.87
N ASP A 38 -5.84 10.10 16.48
CA ASP A 38 -6.83 11.17 16.57
C ASP A 38 -7.17 11.74 15.18
N CYS A 39 -6.17 12.02 14.35
CA CYS A 39 -6.40 12.48 12.98
C CYS A 39 -7.14 11.43 12.14
N ALA A 40 -6.79 10.14 12.29
CA ALA A 40 -7.45 9.04 11.60
C ALA A 40 -8.94 8.93 12.00
N HIS A 41 -9.23 9.06 13.30
CA HIS A 41 -10.60 9.07 13.82
C HIS A 41 -11.47 10.15 13.17
N PHE A 42 -10.90 11.32 12.88
CA PHE A 42 -11.59 12.42 12.20
C PHE A 42 -11.50 12.39 10.67
N GLY A 43 -11.06 11.28 10.09
CA GLY A 43 -11.13 11.05 8.64
C GLY A 43 -9.96 11.62 7.84
N ASN A 44 -8.85 11.97 8.48
CA ASN A 44 -7.63 12.34 7.76
C ASN A 44 -7.07 11.11 7.03
N VAL A 45 -7.09 11.14 5.69
CA VAL A 45 -6.75 9.99 4.85
C VAL A 45 -5.29 9.53 5.03
N HIS A 46 -4.35 10.46 5.18
CA HIS A 46 -2.95 10.10 5.43
C HIS A 46 -2.78 9.50 6.83
N ALA A 47 -3.48 10.02 7.83
CA ALA A 47 -3.47 9.45 9.17
C ALA A 47 -4.10 8.04 9.20
N ILE A 48 -5.19 7.80 8.47
CA ILE A 48 -5.80 6.46 8.31
C ILE A 48 -4.79 5.48 7.69
N PHE A 49 -4.02 5.94 6.69
CA PHE A 49 -2.93 5.14 6.14
C PHE A 49 -1.87 4.80 7.20
N LEU A 50 -1.38 5.80 7.93
CA LEU A 50 -0.36 5.61 8.97
C LEU A 50 -0.85 4.70 10.11
N SER A 51 -2.10 4.86 10.58
CA SER A 51 -2.68 3.99 11.60
C SER A 51 -2.86 2.56 11.09
N GLY A 52 -3.30 2.40 9.85
CA GLY A 52 -3.42 1.09 9.20
C GLY A 52 -2.07 0.37 9.12
N LEU A 53 -1.01 1.11 8.79
CA LEU A 53 0.35 0.60 8.77
C LEU A 53 0.81 0.16 10.17
N ILE A 54 0.58 0.98 11.20
CA ILE A 54 0.93 0.65 12.58
C ILE A 54 0.21 -0.62 13.06
N GLU A 55 -1.11 -0.70 12.87
CA GLU A 55 -1.93 -1.79 13.40
C GLU A 55 -1.73 -3.10 12.64
N TYR A 56 -1.52 -3.03 11.32
CA TYR A 56 -1.33 -4.22 10.48
C TYR A 56 0.07 -4.82 10.67
N TYR A 57 1.10 -3.98 10.72
CA TYR A 57 2.49 -4.43 10.70
C TYR A 57 3.14 -4.48 12.09
N PHE A 58 2.86 -3.54 13.00
CA PHE A 58 3.60 -3.43 14.26
C PHE A 58 2.85 -3.92 15.50
N VAL A 59 1.56 -3.58 15.67
CA VAL A 59 0.90 -3.71 16.98
C VAL A 59 -0.06 -4.91 17.10
N LYS A 60 -0.69 -5.40 16.00
CA LYS A 60 -1.85 -6.33 16.00
C LYS A 60 -3.05 -5.75 16.78
N PRO A 61 -4.31 -5.87 16.28
CA PRO A 61 -4.83 -6.89 15.38
C PRO A 61 -4.81 -6.51 13.90
N ARG A 62 -4.41 -7.48 13.06
CA ARG A 62 -4.30 -7.34 11.60
C ARG A 62 -5.61 -6.94 10.91
N VAL A 63 -6.77 -7.24 11.48
CA VAL A 63 -8.06 -6.94 10.84
C VAL A 63 -8.36 -5.43 10.82
N THR A 64 -8.07 -4.70 11.90
CA THR A 64 -8.28 -3.25 11.93
C THR A 64 -7.30 -2.56 10.98
N GLY A 65 -6.03 -2.96 11.04
CA GLY A 65 -4.99 -2.38 10.19
C GLY A 65 -5.27 -2.56 8.69
N ILE A 66 -5.69 -3.77 8.26
CA ILE A 66 -6.00 -4.01 6.84
C ILE A 66 -7.23 -3.22 6.38
N ASN A 67 -8.23 -3.02 7.25
CA ASN A 67 -9.40 -2.21 6.93
C ASN A 67 -9.03 -0.73 6.79
N ASN A 68 -8.15 -0.22 7.66
CA ASN A 68 -7.63 1.14 7.55
C ASN A 68 -6.82 1.34 6.25
N LEU A 69 -5.95 0.38 5.89
CA LEU A 69 -5.25 0.40 4.61
C LEU A 69 -6.22 0.41 3.42
N LYS A 70 -7.27 -0.42 3.47
CA LYS A 70 -8.33 -0.41 2.47
C LYS A 70 -9.02 0.96 2.38
N MET A 71 -9.43 1.53 3.51
CA MET A 71 -10.12 2.83 3.54
C MET A 71 -9.27 3.94 2.92
N ALA A 72 -7.98 4.00 3.25
CA ALA A 72 -7.06 4.95 2.64
C ALA A 72 -6.85 4.67 1.14
N ALA A 73 -6.78 3.41 0.73
CA ALA A 73 -6.68 3.02 -0.68
C ALA A 73 -7.92 3.40 -1.49
N ASP A 74 -9.12 3.17 -0.95
CA ASP A 74 -10.40 3.58 -1.55
C ASP A 74 -10.49 5.10 -1.72
N ALA A 75 -9.91 5.85 -0.77
CA ALA A 75 -9.77 7.31 -0.83
C ALA A 75 -8.67 7.82 -1.78
N GLY A 76 -7.92 6.91 -2.44
CA GLY A 76 -6.91 7.26 -3.44
C GLY A 76 -5.53 7.57 -2.88
N HIS A 77 -5.23 7.17 -1.64
CA HIS A 77 -3.90 7.31 -1.05
C HIS A 77 -2.91 6.35 -1.73
N CYS A 78 -1.88 6.89 -2.38
CA CYS A 78 -0.99 6.14 -3.27
C CYS A 78 -0.33 4.92 -2.59
N GLU A 79 0.32 5.13 -1.44
CA GLU A 79 1.02 4.06 -0.72
C GLU A 79 0.05 3.03 -0.14
N ALA A 80 -1.18 3.43 0.20
CA ALA A 80 -2.20 2.52 0.70
C ALA A 80 -2.74 1.65 -0.45
N MET A 81 -2.97 2.23 -1.63
CA MET A 81 -3.34 1.46 -2.84
C MET A 81 -2.27 0.43 -3.18
N TYR A 82 -0.99 0.81 -3.11
CA TYR A 82 0.12 -0.10 -3.36
C TYR A 82 0.18 -1.22 -2.31
N LEU A 83 0.26 -0.88 -1.01
CA LEU A 83 0.39 -1.86 0.07
C LEU A 83 -0.82 -2.78 0.18
N TYR A 84 -2.03 -2.24 0.12
CA TYR A 84 -3.25 -3.04 0.17
C TYR A 84 -3.36 -3.95 -1.05
N GLY A 85 -3.02 -3.46 -2.24
CA GLY A 85 -2.97 -4.27 -3.44
C GLY A 85 -1.99 -5.45 -3.33
N MET A 86 -0.78 -5.21 -2.82
CA MET A 86 0.21 -6.27 -2.61
C MET A 86 -0.20 -7.25 -1.49
N ALA A 87 -0.83 -6.77 -0.41
CA ALA A 87 -1.37 -7.62 0.64
C ALA A 87 -2.48 -8.56 0.10
N LEU A 88 -3.37 -8.06 -0.77
CA LEU A 88 -4.38 -8.89 -1.44
C LEU A 88 -3.75 -9.94 -2.36
N ILE A 89 -2.76 -9.55 -3.17
CA ILE A 89 -2.04 -10.50 -4.04
C ILE A 89 -1.37 -11.59 -3.19
N TYR A 90 -0.74 -11.22 -2.08
CA TYR A 90 -0.14 -12.16 -1.13
C TYR A 90 -1.16 -13.15 -0.54
N GLU A 91 -2.39 -12.70 -0.27
CA GLU A 91 -3.50 -13.54 0.17
C GLU A 91 -4.24 -14.25 -0.99
N ASN A 92 -3.58 -14.41 -2.15
CA ASN A 92 -4.09 -15.08 -3.35
C ASN A 92 -5.36 -14.44 -3.96
N GLN A 93 -5.54 -13.12 -3.76
CA GLN A 93 -6.61 -12.32 -4.34
C GLN A 93 -6.07 -11.48 -5.51
N LEU A 94 -5.42 -12.15 -6.47
CA LEU A 94 -4.65 -11.53 -7.56
C LEU A 94 -5.45 -10.48 -8.33
N THR A 95 -6.70 -10.78 -8.71
CA THR A 95 -7.52 -9.87 -9.52
C THR A 95 -7.81 -8.57 -8.78
N GLU A 96 -8.26 -8.65 -7.51
CA GLU A 96 -8.60 -7.47 -6.73
C GLU A 96 -7.36 -6.64 -6.41
N GLY A 97 -6.28 -7.28 -5.94
CA GLY A 97 -5.03 -6.59 -5.64
C GLY A 97 -4.42 -5.92 -6.87
N SER A 98 -4.45 -6.59 -8.02
CA SER A 98 -4.02 -6.03 -9.30
C SER A 98 -4.80 -4.77 -9.69
N ASN A 99 -6.10 -4.72 -9.38
CA ASN A 99 -6.92 -3.57 -9.72
C ASN A 99 -6.49 -2.31 -8.97
N TYR A 100 -6.13 -2.39 -7.68
CA TYR A 100 -5.61 -1.24 -6.94
C TYR A 100 -4.29 -0.72 -7.54
N ILE A 101 -3.34 -1.62 -7.82
CA ILE A 101 -2.02 -1.23 -8.33
C ILE A 101 -2.13 -0.70 -9.77
N LYS A 102 -2.93 -1.34 -10.63
CA LYS A 102 -3.20 -0.82 -11.99
C LYS A 102 -3.92 0.52 -11.96
N LYS A 103 -4.86 0.73 -11.03
CA LYS A 103 -5.52 2.02 -10.85
C LYS A 103 -4.52 3.10 -10.45
N LEU A 104 -3.66 2.82 -9.45
CA LEU A 104 -2.59 3.71 -9.04
C LEU A 104 -1.70 4.09 -10.23
N TRP A 105 -1.24 3.09 -10.99
CA TRP A 105 -0.41 3.31 -12.17
C TRP A 105 -1.10 4.18 -13.23
N ARG A 106 -2.37 3.90 -13.55
CA ARG A 106 -3.12 4.66 -14.56
C ARG A 106 -3.43 6.09 -14.15
N GLU A 107 -3.69 6.33 -12.87
CA GLU A 107 -4.06 7.65 -12.36
C GLU A 107 -2.87 8.52 -11.97
N ARG A 108 -1.75 7.92 -11.54
CA ARG A 108 -0.58 8.63 -10.99
C ARG A 108 0.71 8.41 -11.77
N GLY A 109 0.75 7.43 -12.66
CA GLY A 109 1.93 7.10 -13.47
C GLY A 109 2.89 6.13 -12.77
N PHE A 110 3.79 5.56 -13.57
CA PHE A 110 4.72 4.51 -13.15
C PHE A 110 5.71 4.98 -12.08
N GLN A 111 6.21 6.21 -12.19
CA GLN A 111 7.15 6.76 -11.21
C GLN A 111 6.57 6.83 -9.80
N VAL A 112 5.26 7.09 -9.67
CA VAL A 112 4.59 7.11 -8.36
C VAL A 112 4.50 5.70 -7.79
N VAL A 113 4.20 4.68 -8.61
CA VAL A 113 4.23 3.27 -8.17
C VAL A 113 5.62 2.91 -7.64
N ARG A 114 6.68 3.29 -8.37
CA ARG A 114 8.07 3.08 -7.94
C ARG A 114 8.36 3.74 -6.58
N GLN A 115 7.94 4.99 -6.40
CA GLN A 115 8.13 5.69 -5.13
C GLN A 115 7.36 5.01 -3.99
N CYS A 116 6.12 4.57 -4.22
CA CYS A 116 5.36 3.81 -3.23
C CYS A 116 6.06 2.52 -2.87
N GLN A 117 6.56 1.78 -3.87
CA GLN A 117 7.31 0.55 -3.68
C GLN A 117 8.55 0.77 -2.81
N GLU A 118 9.34 1.82 -3.08
CA GLU A 118 10.52 2.17 -2.29
C GLU A 118 10.16 2.54 -0.85
N ASN A 119 9.15 3.42 -0.67
CA ASN A 119 8.70 3.88 0.65
C ASN A 119 8.18 2.72 1.53
N CYS A 120 7.58 1.71 0.90
CA CYS A 120 6.95 0.57 1.55
C CYS A 120 7.86 -0.68 1.65
N SER A 121 9.00 -0.68 0.97
CA SER A 121 9.86 -1.86 0.77
C SER A 121 10.19 -2.59 2.07
N ARG A 122 10.57 -1.89 3.13
CA ARG A 122 11.00 -2.53 4.40
C ARG A 122 9.86 -2.96 5.31
N VAL A 123 8.70 -2.30 5.24
CA VAL A 123 7.46 -2.75 5.92
C VAL A 123 6.97 -4.06 5.31
N VAL A 124 7.18 -4.21 4.01
CA VAL A 124 6.91 -5.44 3.25
C VAL A 124 7.88 -6.57 3.62
N LEU A 125 9.17 -6.30 3.88
CA LEU A 125 10.17 -7.33 4.23
C LEU A 125 9.79 -8.15 5.46
N ASP A 126 9.18 -7.51 6.47
CA ASP A 126 8.69 -8.19 7.68
C ASP A 126 7.52 -9.14 7.39
N MET A 127 6.90 -9.05 6.20
CA MET A 127 6.07 -10.12 5.63
C MET A 127 6.94 -11.24 5.03
N SER A 128 7.93 -11.77 5.77
CA SER A 128 8.55 -13.03 5.38
C SER A 128 9.02 -13.87 6.57
N VAL A 129 8.30 -14.97 6.78
CA VAL A 129 8.81 -16.28 6.37
C VAL A 129 7.59 -17.10 5.94
N ARG A 130 7.34 -17.27 4.64
CA ARG A 130 6.63 -18.47 4.09
C ARG A 130 6.65 -18.57 2.55
N GLU A 131 7.21 -19.71 2.14
CA GLU A 131 7.07 -20.51 0.91
C GLU A 131 6.96 -19.79 -0.44
N TYR A 132 8.09 -19.81 -1.19
CA TYR A 132 8.23 -19.61 -2.64
C TYR A 132 7.06 -20.16 -3.50
N ARG A 133 6.39 -21.22 -3.01
CA ARG A 133 5.23 -21.87 -3.64
C ARG A 133 4.02 -20.96 -3.86
N VAL A 134 3.82 -19.93 -3.04
CA VAL A 134 2.71 -18.97 -3.25
C VAL A 134 2.95 -18.19 -4.54
N TYR A 135 4.20 -17.76 -4.76
CA TYR A 135 4.58 -17.01 -5.96
C TYR A 135 4.61 -17.88 -7.22
N GLU A 136 5.00 -19.16 -7.12
CA GLU A 136 4.89 -20.09 -8.25
C GLU A 136 3.46 -20.21 -8.76
N LYS A 137 2.47 -20.32 -7.85
CA LYS A 137 1.05 -20.38 -8.22
C LYS A 137 0.58 -19.06 -8.82
N LEU A 138 0.92 -17.94 -8.19
CA LEU A 138 0.60 -16.60 -8.71
C LEU A 138 1.14 -16.38 -10.12
N PHE A 139 2.40 -16.75 -10.37
CA PHE A 139 2.98 -16.61 -11.71
C PHE A 139 2.35 -17.53 -12.75
N ALA A 140 1.88 -18.71 -12.35
CA ALA A 140 1.11 -19.58 -13.25
C ALA A 140 -0.27 -19.02 -13.63
N GLU A 141 -0.83 -18.12 -12.81
CA GLU A 141 -2.12 -17.47 -13.09
C GLU A 141 -2.00 -16.22 -13.99
N ILE A 142 -0.81 -15.62 -14.12
CA ILE A 142 -0.60 -14.41 -14.92
C ILE A 142 -0.07 -14.80 -16.30
N ASP A 143 -0.88 -14.57 -17.33
CA ASP A 143 -0.45 -14.71 -18.72
C ASP A 143 0.36 -13.48 -19.17
N VAL A 144 1.64 -13.67 -19.46
CA VAL A 144 2.59 -12.63 -19.89
C VAL A 144 3.35 -13.11 -21.10
N SER A 145 3.51 -12.25 -22.11
CA SER A 145 4.32 -12.58 -23.28
C SER A 145 5.80 -12.74 -22.91
N ASN A 146 6.49 -13.71 -23.51
CA ASN A 146 7.91 -13.96 -23.28
C ASN A 146 8.78 -12.71 -23.51
N GLU A 147 8.43 -11.89 -24.51
CA GLU A 147 9.12 -10.62 -24.80
C GLU A 147 9.07 -9.66 -23.60
N CYS A 148 7.93 -9.60 -22.91
CA CYS A 148 7.79 -8.77 -21.72
C CYS A 148 8.52 -9.34 -20.50
N VAL A 149 8.70 -10.66 -20.41
CA VAL A 149 9.43 -11.31 -19.30
C VAL A 149 10.94 -11.05 -19.40
N VAL A 150 11.49 -11.02 -20.61
CA VAL A 150 12.94 -10.89 -20.85
C VAL A 150 13.43 -9.43 -20.84
N GLY A 151 12.54 -8.46 -21.06
CA GLY A 151 12.90 -7.03 -21.06
C GLY A 151 13.16 -6.45 -19.67
N GLU A 152 13.77 -5.25 -19.63
CA GLU A 152 14.08 -4.52 -18.40
C GLU A 152 12.85 -4.34 -17.51
N LEU A 153 13.00 -4.42 -16.18
CA LEU A 153 11.85 -4.36 -15.27
C LEU A 153 11.06 -3.06 -15.42
N ASP A 154 11.74 -1.95 -15.69
CA ASP A 154 11.10 -0.63 -15.81
C ASP A 154 10.42 -0.37 -17.16
N GLU A 155 10.63 -1.26 -18.13
CA GLU A 155 9.87 -1.27 -19.38
C GLU A 155 8.56 -2.05 -19.18
N VAL A 156 7.52 -1.36 -18.73
CA VAL A 156 6.23 -1.95 -18.38
C VAL A 156 5.13 -1.67 -19.42
N CYS A 157 4.20 -2.61 -19.57
CA CYS A 157 2.97 -2.47 -20.33
C CYS A 157 1.78 -3.05 -19.55
N ASP A 158 0.55 -2.85 -20.02
CA ASP A 158 -0.66 -3.34 -19.33
C ASP A 158 -0.67 -4.86 -19.07
N GLY A 159 0.02 -5.64 -19.93
CA GLY A 159 0.13 -7.10 -19.82
C GLY A 159 1.14 -7.56 -18.78
N CYS A 160 2.28 -6.88 -18.65
CA CYS A 160 3.38 -7.37 -17.80
C CYS A 160 3.55 -6.60 -16.49
N PHE A 161 2.88 -5.45 -16.33
CA PHE A 161 3.09 -4.56 -15.19
C PHE A 161 2.94 -5.27 -13.84
N ILE A 162 1.84 -5.98 -13.60
CA ILE A 162 1.62 -6.69 -12.33
C ILE A 162 2.63 -7.81 -12.12
N TYR A 163 2.96 -8.56 -13.16
CA TYR A 163 3.99 -9.59 -13.09
C TYR A 163 5.33 -9.00 -12.63
N LYS A 164 5.76 -7.89 -13.24
CA LYS A 164 7.01 -7.20 -12.90
C LYS A 164 6.97 -6.56 -11.51
N GLU A 165 5.82 -6.06 -11.04
CA GLU A 165 5.66 -5.56 -9.67
C GLU A 165 5.76 -6.68 -8.62
N ILE A 166 5.11 -7.83 -8.87
CA ILE A 166 5.22 -9.01 -8.00
C ILE A 166 6.67 -9.52 -7.99
N PHE A 167 7.30 -9.60 -9.15
CA PHE A 167 8.69 -10.04 -9.27
C PHE A 167 9.63 -9.13 -8.47
N ARG A 168 9.53 -7.81 -8.64
CA ARG A 168 10.31 -6.85 -7.83
C ARG A 168 10.07 -7.05 -6.35
N PHE A 169 8.81 -7.17 -5.94
CA PHE A 169 8.47 -7.39 -4.54
C PHE A 169 9.16 -8.63 -3.97
N ILE A 170 9.21 -9.74 -4.71
CA ILE A 170 9.93 -10.96 -4.31
C ILE A 170 11.44 -10.73 -4.23
N ASP A 171 12.04 -10.09 -5.24
CA ASP A 171 13.49 -9.84 -5.27
C ASP A 171 13.95 -9.00 -4.08
N TYR A 172 13.15 -8.02 -3.64
CA TYR A 172 13.45 -7.27 -2.42
C TYR A 172 13.46 -8.16 -1.16
N MET A 173 12.67 -9.24 -1.10
CA MET A 173 12.65 -10.17 0.05
C MET A 173 13.91 -11.06 0.16
N GLN A 174 14.79 -11.06 -0.85
CA GLN A 174 15.98 -11.92 -0.89
C GLN A 174 17.25 -11.21 -0.41
N PHE A 175 17.18 -9.92 -0.06
CA PHE A 175 18.27 -9.12 0.49
C PHE A 175 18.02 -8.75 1.96
#